data_AF-A0A3G1VUI8-F1
#
_entry.id   AF-A0A3G1VUI8-F1
#
_cell.length_a   1.000
_cell.length_b   1.000
_cell.length_c   1.000
_cell.angle_alpha   90.00
_cell.angle_beta   90.00
_cell.angle_gamma   90.00
#
_symmetry.space_group_name_H-M   'P 1'
#
loop_
_entity.id
_entity.type
_entity.pdbx_description
1 polymer ?
#
loop_
_entity_poly.entity_id
_entity_poly.type
_entity_poly.pdbx_seq_one_letter_code
_entity_poly.pdbx_strand_id
1 'polypeptide(L)'
;YTHNWPYDPDAGNTATGETLFWSVVSIFGLFLGIGLVLYVYGQFKEEGDPFSGNGRSLTTGDLERGRVRATQRATYKFFVFAMLLFGAQVLAGMLAATDFVRPVGPLGAIIPFTVLRSYHTLFQIYWFFMAWVGYTLFFLPRIAKVPPRQLLLINTLFAICLFTGAGALVGIYAGQTGMITGATAYWFGSQGWEFMELGRFFQYTLLGSFALWIYIIYRAVKPWLTMRNIWSVPSWLLYGSALMVAFLFFGLMISPEQNFAVADYWRWMVVHMWVEVTFEVFTTVIIGYMLVQMGLISRKMCERVIFLAVMLFLVTATLGISHNFYWIAKP
;
A
#
# COMPACT_ATOMS: atom_id res chain seq x y z
N TYR A 1 27.92 -15.05 -6.33
CA TYR A 1 27.21 -13.83 -5.87
C TYR A 1 25.70 -13.99 -5.95
N THR A 2 25.12 -14.39 -7.09
CA THR A 2 23.67 -14.43 -7.33
C THR A 2 23.07 -15.86 -7.30
N HIS A 3 23.71 -16.81 -6.62
CA HIS A 3 23.24 -18.20 -6.54
C HIS A 3 22.97 -18.86 -7.91
N ASN A 4 23.94 -18.73 -8.85
CA ASN A 4 23.87 -19.23 -10.23
C ASN A 4 22.72 -18.66 -11.08
N TRP A 5 22.29 -17.42 -10.79
CA TRP A 5 21.32 -16.70 -11.62
C TRP A 5 22.03 -15.68 -12.55
N PRO A 6 21.59 -15.51 -13.81
CA PRO A 6 20.47 -16.21 -14.47
C PRO A 6 20.85 -17.61 -14.95
N TYR A 7 19.84 -18.45 -15.24
CA TYR A 7 20.05 -19.77 -15.84
C TYR A 7 20.78 -19.65 -17.18
N ASP A 8 21.97 -20.25 -17.25
CA ASP A 8 22.84 -20.23 -18.42
C ASP A 8 23.81 -21.42 -18.34
N PRO A 9 23.49 -22.56 -18.99
CA PRO A 9 24.36 -23.74 -18.99
C PRO A 9 25.75 -23.49 -19.56
N ASP A 10 25.89 -22.57 -20.52
CA ASP A 10 27.17 -22.28 -21.16
C ASP A 10 28.10 -21.52 -20.20
N ALA A 11 27.53 -20.70 -19.30
CA ALA A 11 28.24 -20.07 -18.20
C ALA A 11 28.40 -20.98 -16.96
N GLY A 12 27.87 -22.21 -17.00
CA GLY A 12 27.84 -23.14 -15.85
C GLY A 12 26.78 -22.82 -14.79
N ASN A 13 25.84 -21.91 -15.10
CA ASN A 13 24.76 -21.52 -14.22
C ASN A 13 23.59 -22.50 -14.30
N THR A 14 23.56 -23.43 -13.35
CA THR A 14 22.42 -24.31 -13.10
C THR A 14 21.89 -24.12 -11.69
N ALA A 15 20.65 -24.54 -11.44
CA ALA A 15 20.06 -24.53 -10.11
C ALA A 15 20.98 -25.22 -9.09
N THR A 16 21.24 -24.55 -7.97
CA THR A 16 22.11 -25.09 -6.92
C THR A 16 21.39 -26.14 -6.08
N GLY A 17 22.15 -27.01 -5.41
CA GLY A 17 21.59 -27.98 -4.46
C GLY A 17 20.81 -27.31 -3.32
N GLU A 18 21.29 -26.18 -2.82
CA GLU A 18 20.63 -25.37 -1.80
C GLU A 18 19.28 -24.83 -2.29
N THR A 19 19.21 -24.31 -3.52
CA THR A 19 17.95 -23.83 -4.12
C THR A 19 16.90 -24.95 -4.16
N LEU A 20 17.28 -26.16 -4.57
CA LEU A 20 16.38 -27.31 -4.61
C LEU A 20 15.97 -27.76 -3.20
N PHE A 21 16.93 -27.83 -2.27
CA PHE A 21 16.68 -28.22 -0.88
C PHE A 21 15.68 -27.28 -0.20
N TRP A 22 15.91 -25.97 -0.24
CA TRP A 22 15.01 -24.99 0.38
C TRP A 22 13.66 -24.90 -0.31
N SER A 23 13.58 -25.19 -1.61
CA SER A 23 12.29 -25.32 -2.31
C SER A 23 11.44 -26.43 -1.70
N VAL A 24 12.02 -27.62 -1.49
CA VAL A 24 11.31 -28.75 -0.86
C VAL A 24 10.98 -28.46 0.60
N VAL A 25 11.95 -27.96 1.38
CA VAL A 25 11.75 -27.64 2.81
C VAL A 25 10.65 -26.59 3.01
N SER A 26 10.58 -25.56 2.16
CA SER A 26 9.54 -24.53 2.26
C SER A 26 8.13 -25.08 2.04
N ILE A 27 7.95 -26.07 1.16
CA ILE A 27 6.66 -26.74 0.96
C ILE A 27 6.25 -27.51 2.21
N PHE A 28 7.16 -28.26 2.83
CA PHE A 28 6.88 -28.93 4.12
C PHE A 28 6.57 -27.92 5.23
N GLY A 29 7.32 -26.82 5.28
CA GLY A 29 7.07 -25.72 6.20
C GLY A 29 5.68 -25.10 6.02
N LEU A 30 5.23 -24.93 4.77
CA LEU A 30 3.89 -24.46 4.45
C LEU A 30 2.81 -25.41 4.96
N PHE A 31 2.92 -26.72 4.67
CA PHE A 31 1.93 -27.70 5.14
C PHE A 31 1.89 -27.79 6.67
N LEU A 32 3.06 -27.78 7.32
CA LEU A 32 3.14 -27.77 8.78
C LEU A 32 2.51 -26.48 9.36
N GLY A 33 2.79 -25.33 8.74
CA GLY A 33 2.22 -24.04 9.12
C GLY A 33 0.70 -24.01 8.98
N ILE A 34 0.15 -24.49 7.85
CA ILE A 34 -1.29 -24.62 7.63
C ILE A 34 -1.89 -25.55 8.70
N GLY A 35 -1.31 -26.72 8.92
CA GLY A 35 -1.78 -27.67 9.92
C GLY A 35 -1.79 -27.09 11.33
N LEU A 36 -0.74 -26.37 11.72
CA LEU A 36 -0.64 -25.70 13.02
C LEU A 36 -1.71 -24.61 13.16
N VAL A 37 -1.88 -23.75 12.15
CA VAL A 37 -2.88 -22.68 12.18
C VAL A 37 -4.29 -23.26 12.29
N LEU A 38 -4.62 -24.29 11.50
CA LEU A 38 -5.92 -24.96 11.55
C LEU A 38 -6.15 -25.65 12.90
N TYR A 39 -5.12 -26.29 13.47
CA TYR A 39 -5.20 -26.88 14.80
C TYR A 39 -5.47 -25.82 15.87
N VAL A 40 -4.68 -24.74 15.91
CA VAL A 40 -4.87 -23.64 16.88
C VAL A 40 -6.25 -23.01 16.72
N TYR A 41 -6.66 -22.74 15.48
CA TYR A 41 -7.98 -22.19 15.19
C TYR A 41 -9.11 -23.13 15.68
N GLY A 42 -8.98 -24.44 15.44
CA GLY A 42 -9.94 -25.45 15.89
C GLY A 42 -10.00 -25.63 17.41
N GLN A 43 -8.96 -25.26 18.15
CA GLN A 43 -9.00 -25.26 19.63
C GLN A 43 -9.75 -24.04 20.21
N PHE A 44 -9.99 -22.99 19.42
CA PHE A 44 -10.79 -21.87 19.89
C PHE A 44 -12.25 -22.31 20.05
N LYS A 45 -12.72 -22.34 21.30
CA LYS A 45 -14.14 -22.60 21.61
C LYS A 45 -15.02 -21.57 20.91
N GLU A 46 -16.04 -22.06 20.21
CA GLU A 46 -17.17 -21.25 19.75
C GLU A 46 -17.90 -20.67 20.96
N GLU A 47 -17.78 -19.36 21.17
CA GLU A 47 -18.52 -18.65 22.21
C GLU A 47 -19.69 -17.89 21.57
N GLY A 48 -20.85 -18.55 21.51
CA GLY A 48 -22.10 -17.96 21.03
C GLY A 48 -22.22 -17.86 19.51
N ASP A 49 -23.33 -17.29 19.04
CA ASP A 49 -23.55 -17.07 17.60
C ASP A 49 -22.58 -15.97 17.09
N PRO A 50 -21.69 -16.30 16.13
CA PRO A 50 -20.79 -15.32 15.53
C PRO A 50 -21.53 -14.19 14.81
N PHE A 51 -22.77 -14.42 14.38
CA PHE A 51 -23.61 -13.51 13.62
C PHE A 51 -24.70 -12.89 14.50
N SER A 52 -24.32 -11.97 15.39
CA SER A 52 -25.22 -11.39 16.40
C SER A 52 -26.09 -10.20 15.91
N GLY A 53 -26.43 -10.14 14.63
CA GLY A 53 -26.80 -8.88 13.96
C GLY A 53 -28.27 -8.64 13.61
N ASN A 54 -28.83 -7.53 14.08
CA ASN A 54 -30.10 -6.96 13.58
C ASN A 54 -29.92 -6.07 12.32
N GLY A 55 -28.75 -6.08 11.67
CA GLY A 55 -28.44 -5.27 10.47
C GLY A 55 -28.52 -3.76 10.69
N ARG A 56 -27.38 -3.11 10.98
CA ARG A 56 -27.29 -1.63 11.10
C ARG A 56 -26.52 -1.03 9.93
N SER A 57 -26.90 0.18 9.53
CA SER A 57 -26.17 0.91 8.50
C SER A 57 -24.85 1.50 9.04
N LEU A 58 -23.81 1.58 8.19
CA LEU A 58 -22.52 2.21 8.50
C LEU A 58 -22.56 3.74 8.45
N THR A 59 -23.68 4.30 8.02
CA THR A 59 -23.87 5.73 7.85
C THR A 59 -23.81 6.47 9.19
N THR A 60 -23.42 7.74 9.16
CA THR A 60 -23.57 8.60 10.35
C THR A 60 -25.05 8.93 10.52
N GLY A 61 -25.52 9.17 11.75
CA GLY A 61 -26.91 9.60 11.98
C GLY A 61 -27.28 10.91 11.25
N ASP A 62 -26.29 11.71 10.83
CA ASP A 62 -26.53 12.86 9.94
C ASP A 62 -26.76 12.43 8.49
N LEU A 63 -25.98 11.46 8.00
CA LEU A 63 -26.11 10.91 6.65
C LEU A 63 -27.43 10.15 6.48
N GLU A 64 -27.89 9.44 7.51
CA GLU A 64 -29.22 8.81 7.57
C GLU A 64 -30.37 9.82 7.53
N ARG A 65 -30.10 11.05 7.99
CA ARG A 65 -31.03 12.20 7.90
C ARG A 65 -30.79 13.03 6.62
N GLY A 66 -30.07 12.49 5.64
CA GLY A 66 -29.78 13.15 4.36
C GLY A 66 -28.74 14.28 4.41
N ARG A 67 -28.08 14.51 5.54
CA ARG A 67 -27.09 15.59 5.73
C ARG A 67 -25.66 15.07 5.60
N VAL A 68 -25.05 15.32 4.45
CA VAL A 68 -23.62 15.06 4.23
C VAL A 68 -22.77 16.19 4.82
N ARG A 69 -21.91 15.87 5.79
CA ARG A 69 -20.97 16.84 6.38
C ARG A 69 -19.99 17.36 5.33
N ALA A 70 -19.56 18.62 5.46
CA ALA A 70 -18.61 19.23 4.52
C ALA A 70 -17.29 18.46 4.42
N THR A 71 -16.78 17.92 5.54
CA THR A 71 -15.57 17.07 5.54
C THR A 71 -15.75 15.76 4.79
N GLN A 72 -16.94 15.14 4.87
CA GLN A 72 -17.25 13.92 4.12
C GLN A 72 -17.43 14.23 2.63
N ARG A 73 -18.15 15.30 2.28
CA ARG A 73 -18.32 15.74 0.89
C ARG A 73 -16.97 16.07 0.23
N ALA A 74 -16.03 16.65 0.98
CA ALA A 74 -14.69 16.95 0.49
C ALA A 74 -13.87 15.70 0.13
N THR A 75 -14.29 14.49 0.53
CA THR A 75 -13.61 13.24 0.12
C THR A 75 -14.01 12.78 -1.27
N TYR A 76 -15.13 13.28 -1.84
CA TYR A 76 -15.63 12.82 -3.14
C TYR A 76 -14.61 13.04 -4.27
N LYS A 77 -13.87 14.14 -4.22
CA LYS A 77 -12.78 14.42 -5.17
C LYS A 77 -11.64 13.39 -5.10
N PHE A 78 -11.38 12.77 -3.93
CA PHE A 78 -10.39 11.69 -3.83
C PHE A 78 -10.85 10.46 -4.61
N PHE A 79 -12.13 10.09 -4.46
CA PHE A 79 -12.71 8.95 -5.19
C PHE A 79 -12.82 9.21 -6.69
N VAL A 80 -13.25 10.41 -7.10
CA VAL A 80 -13.28 10.79 -8.52
C VAL A 80 -11.88 10.74 -9.12
N PHE A 81 -10.89 11.29 -8.43
CA PHE A 81 -9.51 11.25 -8.90
C PHE A 81 -8.95 9.82 -8.95
N ALA A 82 -9.27 8.98 -7.97
CA ALA A 82 -8.93 7.55 -7.99
C ALA A 82 -9.55 6.84 -9.22
N MET A 83 -10.83 7.08 -9.53
CA MET A 83 -11.47 6.48 -10.72
C MET A 83 -10.79 6.93 -12.02
N LEU A 84 -10.41 8.21 -12.14
CA LEU A 84 -9.68 8.71 -13.31
C LEU A 84 -8.32 8.04 -13.47
N LEU A 85 -7.56 7.91 -12.37
CA LEU A 85 -6.26 7.25 -12.36
C LEU A 85 -6.37 5.75 -12.61
N PHE A 86 -7.41 5.08 -12.10
CA PHE A 86 -7.70 3.69 -12.43
C PHE A 86 -7.96 3.51 -13.93
N GLY A 87 -8.78 4.39 -14.53
CA GLY A 87 -8.97 4.40 -15.98
C GLY A 87 -7.65 4.60 -16.74
N ALA A 88 -6.83 5.57 -16.32
CA ALA A 88 -5.51 5.81 -16.91
C ALA A 88 -4.56 4.61 -16.76
N GLN A 89 -4.58 3.92 -15.62
CA GLN A 89 -3.79 2.72 -15.35
C GLN A 89 -4.16 1.56 -16.28
N VAL A 90 -5.47 1.31 -16.45
CA VAL A 90 -5.97 0.28 -17.36
C VAL A 90 -5.58 0.61 -18.80
N LEU A 91 -5.77 1.85 -19.23
CA LEU A 91 -5.39 2.30 -20.58
C LEU A 91 -3.87 2.15 -20.81
N ALA A 92 -3.04 2.57 -19.85
CA ALA A 92 -1.59 2.42 -19.94
C ALA A 92 -1.18 0.94 -20.07
N GLY A 93 -1.82 0.04 -19.31
CA GLY A 93 -1.59 -1.40 -19.39
C GLY A 93 -2.02 -1.99 -20.74
N MET A 94 -3.19 -1.61 -21.25
CA MET A 94 -3.66 -2.02 -22.56
C MET A 94 -2.71 -1.57 -23.67
N LEU A 95 -2.26 -0.31 -23.64
CA LEU A 95 -1.31 0.23 -24.62
C LEU A 95 0.05 -0.47 -24.52
N ALA A 96 0.59 -0.66 -23.32
CA ALA A 96 1.84 -1.41 -23.11
C ALA A 96 1.74 -2.85 -23.64
N ALA A 97 0.58 -3.49 -23.47
CA ALA A 97 0.36 -4.85 -23.98
C ALA A 97 0.38 -4.91 -25.52
N THR A 98 -0.05 -3.84 -26.22
CA THR A 98 -0.02 -3.81 -27.69
C THR A 98 1.40 -3.84 -28.26
N ASP A 99 2.40 -3.32 -27.53
CA ASP A 99 3.80 -3.34 -27.96
C ASP A 99 4.36 -4.77 -28.04
N PHE A 100 3.81 -5.73 -27.28
CA PHE A 100 4.19 -7.15 -27.41
C PHE A 100 3.61 -7.83 -28.64
N VAL A 101 2.50 -7.31 -29.19
CA VAL A 101 1.88 -7.83 -30.42
C VAL A 101 2.45 -7.13 -31.64
N ARG A 102 2.67 -5.82 -31.56
CA ARG A 102 3.23 -4.97 -32.61
C ARG A 102 4.30 -4.07 -32.03
N PRO A 103 5.55 -4.54 -31.98
CA PRO A 103 6.67 -3.73 -31.51
C PRO A 103 6.75 -2.42 -32.31
N VAL A 104 6.75 -1.29 -31.61
CA VAL A 104 6.85 0.06 -32.21
C VAL A 104 5.67 0.40 -33.12
N GLY A 105 4.44 0.22 -32.61
CA GLY A 105 3.25 0.78 -33.24
C GLY A 105 3.25 2.34 -33.27
N PRO A 106 2.30 2.99 -33.97
CA PRO A 106 2.24 4.45 -34.08
C PRO A 106 2.21 5.19 -32.73
N LEU A 107 1.70 4.54 -31.67
CA LEU A 107 1.65 5.08 -30.31
C LEU A 107 2.97 4.90 -29.54
N GLY A 108 3.74 3.84 -29.81
CA GLY A 108 5.03 3.58 -29.15
C GLY A 108 6.11 4.61 -29.51
N ALA A 109 5.93 5.33 -30.63
CA ALA A 109 6.78 6.47 -31.00
C ALA A 109 6.49 7.73 -30.16
N ILE A 110 5.30 7.85 -29.56
CA ILE A 110 4.88 9.01 -28.76
C ILE A 110 5.07 8.70 -27.28
N ILE A 111 4.58 7.55 -26.81
CA ILE A 111 4.72 7.12 -25.42
C ILE A 111 5.41 5.75 -25.43
N PRO A 112 6.72 5.71 -25.10
CA PRO A 112 7.47 4.46 -25.08
C PRO A 112 6.90 3.44 -24.09
N PHE A 113 7.15 2.15 -24.36
CA PHE A 113 6.78 1.05 -23.48
C PHE A 113 7.21 1.27 -22.02
N THR A 114 8.42 1.79 -21.80
CA THR A 114 8.95 2.06 -20.46
C THR A 114 8.07 3.04 -19.69
N VAL A 115 7.59 4.10 -20.34
CA VAL A 115 6.69 5.09 -19.75
C VAL A 115 5.32 4.48 -19.48
N LEU A 116 4.76 3.74 -20.44
CA LEU A 116 3.46 3.08 -20.26
C LEU A 116 3.49 2.08 -19.12
N ARG A 117 4.56 1.29 -19.00
CA ARG A 117 4.79 0.38 -17.87
C ARG A 117 4.83 1.15 -16.55
N SER A 118 5.63 2.21 -16.47
CA SER A 118 5.75 3.02 -15.25
C SER A 118 4.44 3.70 -14.85
N TYR A 119 3.65 4.17 -15.81
CA TYR A 119 2.31 4.68 -15.51
C TYR A 119 1.38 3.58 -15.02
N HIS A 120 1.42 2.40 -15.64
CA HIS A 120 0.60 1.28 -15.22
C HIS A 120 0.91 0.84 -13.78
N THR A 121 2.18 0.64 -13.44
CA THR A 121 2.61 0.23 -12.09
C THR A 121 2.37 1.32 -11.05
N LEU A 122 2.75 2.56 -11.35
CA LEU A 122 2.64 3.65 -10.38
C LEU A 122 1.18 4.05 -10.14
N PHE A 123 0.36 4.18 -11.19
CA PHE A 123 -1.04 4.55 -11.02
C PHE A 123 -1.82 3.47 -10.28
N GLN A 124 -1.47 2.19 -10.45
CA GLN A 124 -2.07 1.08 -9.69
C GLN A 124 -1.94 1.31 -8.19
N ILE A 125 -0.77 1.76 -7.73
CA ILE A 125 -0.55 2.13 -6.33
C ILE A 125 -1.29 3.43 -6.02
N TYR A 126 -1.16 4.45 -6.87
CA TYR A 126 -1.65 5.79 -6.58
C TYR A 126 -3.17 5.88 -6.41
N TRP A 127 -3.96 5.34 -7.35
CA TRP A 127 -5.42 5.41 -7.28
C TRP A 127 -5.94 4.66 -6.06
N PHE A 128 -5.31 3.55 -5.74
CA PHE A 128 -5.64 2.69 -4.62
C PHE A 128 -5.50 3.43 -3.29
N PHE A 129 -4.36 4.08 -3.06
CA PHE A 129 -4.16 4.88 -1.86
C PHE A 129 -5.05 6.11 -1.80
N MET A 130 -5.37 6.74 -2.94
CA MET A 130 -6.35 7.83 -2.97
C MET A 130 -7.74 7.38 -2.49
N ALA A 131 -8.16 6.17 -2.83
CA ALA A 131 -9.42 5.59 -2.35
C ALA A 131 -9.39 5.33 -0.84
N TRP A 132 -8.33 4.73 -0.29
CA TRP A 132 -8.21 4.46 1.15
C TRP A 132 -8.06 5.72 2.00
N VAL A 133 -7.26 6.68 1.54
CA VAL A 133 -7.18 8.01 2.15
C VAL A 133 -8.56 8.68 2.13
N GLY A 134 -9.26 8.67 0.99
CA GLY A 134 -10.62 9.20 0.88
C GLY A 134 -11.58 8.54 1.86
N TYR A 135 -11.56 7.21 1.93
CA TYR A 135 -12.42 6.41 2.80
C TYR A 135 -12.17 6.68 4.28
N THR A 136 -10.92 6.66 4.73
CA THR A 136 -10.58 6.93 6.14
C THR A 136 -11.03 8.32 6.58
N LEU A 137 -10.88 9.33 5.72
CA LEU A 137 -11.35 10.69 5.99
C LEU A 137 -12.88 10.81 5.97
N PHE A 138 -13.55 10.05 5.11
CA PHE A 138 -15.01 9.98 5.06
C PHE A 138 -15.59 9.32 6.32
N PHE A 139 -14.88 8.32 6.82
CA PHE A 139 -15.27 7.53 7.98
C PHE A 139 -14.96 8.23 9.31
N LEU A 140 -13.91 9.06 9.37
CA LEU A 140 -13.42 9.73 10.58
C LEU A 140 -14.50 10.42 11.45
N PRO A 141 -15.49 11.16 10.90
CA PRO A 141 -16.55 11.80 11.68
C PRO A 141 -17.48 10.84 12.42
N ARG A 142 -17.51 9.55 12.03
CA ARG A 142 -18.28 8.50 12.73
C ARG A 142 -17.62 8.10 14.05
N ILE A 143 -16.30 8.18 14.10
CA ILE A 143 -15.47 7.74 15.24
C ILE A 143 -15.27 8.86 16.25
N ALA A 144 -15.03 10.08 15.77
CA ALA A 144 -14.68 11.20 16.63
C ALA A 144 -15.30 12.51 16.13
N LYS A 145 -15.47 13.45 17.07
CA LYS A 145 -15.95 14.80 16.75
C LYS A 145 -14.93 15.48 15.83
N VAL A 146 -15.43 16.06 14.75
CA VAL A 146 -14.60 16.76 13.75
C VAL A 146 -13.89 17.96 14.38
N PRO A 147 -12.54 18.01 14.35
CA PRO A 147 -11.77 19.15 14.86
C PRO A 147 -11.97 20.43 14.01
N PRO A 148 -11.69 21.62 14.55
CA PRO A 148 -11.73 22.86 13.77
C PRO A 148 -10.71 22.81 12.63
N ARG A 149 -11.01 23.47 11.50
CA ARG A 149 -10.15 23.54 10.30
C ARG A 149 -9.84 22.19 9.63
N GLN A 150 -10.51 21.09 10.00
CA GLN A 150 -10.28 19.78 9.37
C GLN A 150 -10.54 19.79 7.86
N LEU A 151 -11.56 20.53 7.42
CA LEU A 151 -11.88 20.70 6.00
C LEU A 151 -10.73 21.32 5.20
N LEU A 152 -10.06 22.32 5.77
CA LEU A 152 -8.89 22.95 5.13
C LEU A 152 -7.78 21.92 4.94
N LEU A 153 -7.45 21.14 5.98
CA LEU A 153 -6.41 20.12 5.91
C LEU A 153 -6.73 19.03 4.87
N ILE A 154 -7.98 18.57 4.80
CA ILE A 154 -8.44 17.60 3.78
C ILE A 154 -8.27 18.19 2.37
N ASN A 155 -8.58 19.47 2.19
CA ASN A 155 -8.43 20.14 0.91
C ASN A 155 -6.96 20.35 0.52
N THR A 156 -6.12 20.75 1.46
CA THR A 156 -4.67 20.87 1.28
C THR A 156 -4.06 19.51 0.94
N LEU A 157 -4.42 18.46 1.66
CA LEU A 157 -3.97 17.10 1.38
C LEU A 157 -4.27 16.71 -0.07
N PHE A 158 -5.51 16.91 -0.52
CA PHE A 158 -5.88 16.62 -1.90
C PHE A 158 -5.07 17.43 -2.92
N ALA A 159 -4.82 18.71 -2.63
CA ALA A 159 -4.04 19.56 -3.53
C ALA A 159 -2.59 19.07 -3.67
N ILE A 160 -1.96 18.63 -2.57
CA ILE A 160 -0.61 18.05 -2.61
C ILE A 160 -0.61 16.71 -3.37
N CYS A 161 -1.62 15.84 -3.16
CA CYS A 161 -1.75 14.60 -3.92
C CYS A 161 -1.93 14.88 -5.43
N LEU A 162 -2.80 15.83 -5.80
CA LEU A 162 -3.00 16.20 -7.20
C LEU A 162 -1.71 16.73 -7.84
N PHE A 163 -1.01 17.62 -7.12
CA PHE A 163 0.29 18.14 -7.54
C PHE A 163 1.33 17.03 -7.72
N THR A 164 1.39 16.10 -6.77
CA THR A 164 2.32 14.96 -6.81
C THR A 164 2.00 14.03 -7.99
N GLY A 165 0.72 13.71 -8.23
CA GLY A 165 0.30 12.86 -9.34
C GLY A 165 0.56 13.51 -10.71
N ALA A 166 0.26 14.80 -10.86
CA ALA A 166 0.56 15.55 -12.08
C ALA A 166 2.07 15.66 -12.32
N GLY A 167 2.83 15.89 -11.25
CA GLY A 167 4.29 15.88 -11.27
C GLY A 167 4.88 14.54 -11.68
N ALA A 168 4.36 13.43 -11.16
CA ALA A 168 4.78 12.09 -11.56
C ALA A 168 4.44 11.80 -13.03
N LEU A 169 3.27 12.19 -13.52
CA LEU A 169 2.89 12.05 -14.92
C LEU A 169 3.91 12.74 -15.84
N VAL A 170 4.14 14.04 -15.64
CA VAL A 170 5.05 14.83 -16.49
C VAL A 170 6.51 14.42 -16.30
N GLY A 171 6.92 14.21 -15.05
CA GLY A 171 8.28 13.88 -14.66
C GLY A 171 8.74 12.54 -15.22
N ILE A 172 7.94 11.49 -15.07
CA ILE A 172 8.30 10.16 -15.57
C ILE A 172 8.46 10.18 -17.09
N TYR A 173 7.52 10.82 -17.80
CA TYR A 173 7.64 10.97 -19.25
C TYR A 173 8.92 11.70 -19.64
N ALA A 174 9.15 12.90 -19.08
CA ALA A 174 10.32 13.71 -19.41
C ALA A 174 11.64 13.02 -19.04
N GLY A 175 11.68 12.30 -17.92
CA GLY A 175 12.88 11.57 -17.47
C GLY A 175 13.19 10.35 -18.33
N GLN A 176 12.19 9.54 -18.65
CA GLN A 176 12.41 8.28 -19.39
C GLN A 176 12.54 8.49 -20.91
N THR A 177 11.98 9.56 -21.46
CA THR A 177 12.19 9.97 -22.87
C THR A 177 13.51 10.71 -23.08
N GLY A 178 14.23 11.04 -22.00
CA GLY A 178 15.49 11.76 -22.06
C GLY A 178 15.37 13.28 -22.29
N MET A 179 14.16 13.85 -22.19
CA MET A 179 13.96 15.31 -22.24
C MET A 179 14.67 16.04 -21.10
N ILE A 180 14.78 15.38 -19.94
CA ILE A 180 15.60 15.81 -18.81
C ILE A 180 16.53 14.65 -18.41
N THR A 181 17.75 14.98 -17.99
CA THR A 181 18.79 13.99 -17.66
C THR A 181 19.55 14.36 -16.39
N GLY A 182 20.41 13.46 -15.91
CA GLY A 182 21.27 13.70 -14.74
C GLY A 182 20.50 14.00 -13.45
N ALA A 183 20.99 14.97 -12.67
CA ALA A 183 20.39 15.35 -11.39
C ALA A 183 18.93 15.83 -11.54
N THR A 184 18.60 16.52 -12.64
CA THR A 184 17.23 17.00 -12.88
C THR A 184 16.27 15.83 -13.07
N ALA A 185 16.68 14.78 -13.80
CA ALA A 185 15.87 13.56 -13.96
C ALA A 185 15.69 12.82 -12.62
N TYR A 186 16.73 12.77 -11.78
CA TYR A 186 16.61 12.16 -10.46
C TYR A 186 15.60 12.89 -9.55
N TRP A 187 15.62 14.23 -9.55
CA TRP A 187 14.77 15.04 -8.68
C TRP A 187 13.33 15.19 -9.20
N PHE A 188 13.17 15.48 -10.49
CA PHE A 188 11.88 15.84 -11.08
C PHE A 188 11.42 14.89 -12.18
N GLY A 189 12.25 13.92 -12.57
CA GLY A 189 11.97 12.98 -13.63
C GLY A 189 11.57 11.60 -13.10
N SER A 190 12.38 10.61 -13.45
CA SER A 190 12.23 9.21 -13.01
C SER A 190 13.47 8.73 -12.26
N GLN A 191 13.28 8.06 -11.12
CA GLN A 191 14.37 7.42 -10.37
C GLN A 191 14.83 6.08 -11.00
N GLY A 192 14.02 5.50 -11.88
CA GLY A 192 14.36 4.27 -12.61
C GLY A 192 14.15 2.96 -11.83
N TRP A 193 13.59 3.02 -10.63
CA TRP A 193 13.22 1.85 -9.85
C TRP A 193 11.73 1.53 -10.03
N GLU A 194 11.43 0.27 -10.34
CA GLU A 194 10.05 -0.20 -10.44
C GLU A 194 9.30 0.02 -9.11
N PHE A 195 8.05 0.47 -9.20
CA PHE A 195 7.18 0.91 -8.09
C PHE A 195 7.62 2.20 -7.39
N MET A 196 8.80 2.72 -7.71
CA MET A 196 9.39 3.93 -7.13
C MET A 196 9.91 4.86 -8.23
N GLU A 197 9.17 4.95 -9.34
CA GLU A 197 9.60 5.66 -10.52
C GLU A 197 9.57 7.18 -10.33
N LEU A 198 8.66 7.68 -9.51
CA LEU A 198 8.48 9.11 -9.22
C LEU A 198 9.81 9.79 -8.80
N GLY A 199 10.12 10.95 -9.37
CA GLY A 199 11.30 11.74 -9.00
C GLY A 199 11.36 12.08 -7.51
N ARG A 200 12.56 12.28 -6.97
CA ARG A 200 12.80 12.45 -5.53
C ARG A 200 12.00 13.58 -4.90
N PHE A 201 11.81 14.69 -5.61
CA PHE A 201 11.00 15.82 -5.13
C PHE A 201 9.54 15.39 -4.92
N PHE A 202 8.96 14.67 -5.89
CA PHE A 202 7.60 14.15 -5.79
C PHE A 202 7.47 13.04 -4.74
N GLN A 203 8.56 12.32 -4.44
CA GLN A 203 8.59 11.40 -3.31
C GLN A 203 8.42 12.14 -1.98
N TYR A 204 9.10 13.27 -1.81
CA TYR A 204 8.93 14.08 -0.60
C TYR A 204 7.52 14.66 -0.48
N THR A 205 6.90 15.10 -1.57
CA THR A 205 5.51 15.57 -1.53
C THR A 205 4.51 14.43 -1.25
N LEU A 206 4.79 13.22 -1.74
CA LEU A 206 4.03 12.02 -1.39
C LEU A 206 4.14 11.69 0.11
N LEU A 207 5.36 11.64 0.66
CA LEU A 207 5.60 11.41 2.08
C LEU A 207 4.96 12.50 2.94
N GLY A 208 5.06 13.76 2.52
CA GLY A 208 4.40 14.90 3.16
C GLY A 208 2.87 14.78 3.16
N SER A 209 2.29 14.27 2.07
CA SER A 209 0.85 13.99 1.98
C SER A 209 0.43 12.91 2.97
N PHE A 210 1.16 11.81 3.06
CA PHE A 210 0.89 10.74 4.03
C PHE A 210 1.09 11.18 5.48
N ALA A 211 2.12 11.99 5.76
CA ALA A 211 2.34 12.57 7.09
C ALA A 211 1.20 13.53 7.47
N LEU A 212 0.73 14.37 6.53
CA LEU A 212 -0.44 15.22 6.73
C LEU A 212 -1.71 14.39 6.96
N TRP A 213 -1.88 13.29 6.23
CA TRP A 213 -3.01 12.38 6.42
C TRP A 213 -3.03 11.76 7.82
N ILE A 214 -1.89 11.27 8.32
CA ILE A 214 -1.76 10.80 9.71
C ILE A 214 -2.08 11.92 10.69
N TYR A 215 -1.57 13.12 10.45
CA TYR A 215 -1.85 14.27 11.30
C TYR A 215 -3.36 14.57 11.37
N ILE A 216 -4.07 14.48 10.25
CA ILE A 216 -5.54 14.64 10.18
C ILE A 216 -6.25 13.56 11.02
N ILE A 217 -5.82 12.30 10.93
CA ILE A 217 -6.35 11.19 11.75
C ILE A 217 -6.05 11.44 13.23
N TYR A 218 -4.80 11.73 13.58
CA TYR A 218 -4.35 12.01 14.93
C TYR A 218 -5.18 13.11 15.59
N ARG A 219 -5.45 14.22 14.88
CA ARG A 219 -6.28 15.31 15.44
C ARG A 219 -7.69 14.87 15.83
N ALA A 220 -8.28 13.94 15.08
CA ALA A 220 -9.60 13.41 15.39
C ALA A 220 -9.54 12.36 16.51
N VAL A 221 -8.53 11.49 16.48
CA VAL A 221 -8.38 10.38 17.44
C VAL A 221 -7.77 10.82 18.77
N LYS A 222 -7.07 11.96 18.85
CA LYS A 222 -6.38 12.45 20.07
C LYS A 222 -7.18 12.30 21.37
N PRO A 223 -8.49 12.62 21.44
CA PRO A 223 -9.27 12.45 22.67
C PRO A 223 -9.37 10.99 23.17
N TRP A 224 -9.19 10.02 22.27
CA TRP A 224 -9.20 8.58 22.56
C TRP A 224 -7.84 8.04 23.00
N LEU A 225 -6.75 8.79 22.84
CA LEU A 225 -5.40 8.38 23.22
C LEU A 225 -5.16 8.55 24.74
N THR A 226 -5.89 7.78 25.53
CA THR A 226 -5.72 7.71 26.99
C THR A 226 -5.28 6.31 27.39
N MET A 227 -4.65 6.13 28.57
CA MET A 227 -4.19 4.81 29.04
C MET A 227 -5.30 3.75 29.06
N ARG A 228 -6.56 4.16 29.29
CA ARG A 228 -7.72 3.26 29.28
C ARG A 228 -8.16 2.83 27.87
N ASN A 229 -7.89 3.66 26.85
CA ASN A 229 -8.38 3.49 25.49
C ASN A 229 -7.24 3.27 24.47
N ILE A 230 -6.02 2.98 24.93
CA ILE A 230 -4.85 2.79 24.07
C ILE A 230 -5.03 1.62 23.08
N TRP A 231 -5.82 0.61 23.47
CA TRP A 231 -6.16 -0.55 22.65
C TRP A 231 -7.49 -0.39 21.89
N SER A 232 -8.08 0.80 21.88
CA SER A 232 -9.34 1.04 21.16
C SER A 232 -9.10 1.08 19.64
N VAL A 233 -10.14 0.74 18.86
CA VAL A 233 -10.08 0.77 17.39
C VAL A 233 -9.57 2.12 16.82
N PRO A 234 -10.00 3.30 17.33
CA PRO A 234 -9.45 4.57 16.87
C PRO A 234 -7.93 4.67 17.05
N SER A 235 -7.41 4.21 18.19
CA SER A 235 -5.97 4.18 18.48
C SER A 235 -5.23 3.24 17.54
N TRP A 236 -5.76 2.02 17.32
CA TRP A 236 -5.20 1.07 16.35
C TRP A 236 -5.21 1.58 14.92
N LEU A 237 -6.27 2.29 14.51
CA LEU A 237 -6.32 2.95 13.20
C LEU A 237 -5.17 3.94 13.05
N LEU A 238 -4.88 4.74 14.09
CA LEU A 238 -3.75 5.67 14.09
C LEU A 238 -2.41 4.92 14.05
N TYR A 239 -2.21 3.90 14.87
CA TYR A 239 -0.94 3.15 14.92
C TYR A 239 -0.66 2.40 13.63
N GLY A 240 -1.64 1.69 13.08
CA GLY A 240 -1.51 0.99 11.81
C GLY A 240 -1.21 1.95 10.66
N SER A 241 -1.94 3.08 10.59
CA SER A 241 -1.68 4.13 9.59
C SER A 241 -0.29 4.75 9.76
N ALA A 242 0.15 5.00 11.00
CA ALA A 242 1.46 5.57 11.29
C ALA A 242 2.60 4.62 10.92
N LEU A 243 2.48 3.34 11.28
CA LEU A 243 3.44 2.29 10.94
C LEU A 243 3.53 2.15 9.42
N MET A 244 2.39 2.10 8.73
CA MET A 244 2.34 2.05 7.25
C MET A 244 3.15 3.18 6.63
N VAL A 245 2.93 4.43 7.05
CA VAL A 245 3.68 5.56 6.50
C VAL A 245 5.15 5.53 6.92
N ALA A 246 5.49 5.02 8.11
CA ALA A 246 6.87 4.89 8.54
C ALA A 246 7.69 4.01 7.59
N PHE A 247 7.12 2.91 7.08
CA PHE A 247 7.80 2.06 6.09
C PHE A 247 8.07 2.78 4.77
N LEU A 248 7.22 3.72 4.34
CA LEU A 248 7.48 4.52 3.13
C LEU A 248 8.75 5.38 3.23
N PHE A 249 9.14 5.80 4.44
CA PHE A 249 10.36 6.59 4.64
C PHE A 249 11.63 5.79 4.34
N PHE A 250 11.61 4.45 4.38
CA PHE A 250 12.76 3.65 3.94
C PHE A 250 13.11 3.89 2.47
N GLY A 251 12.16 4.35 1.66
CA GLY A 251 12.41 4.71 0.27
C GLY A 251 13.37 5.90 0.08
N LEU A 252 13.61 6.68 1.14
CA LEU A 252 14.62 7.74 1.13
C LEU A 252 16.05 7.19 1.25
N MET A 253 16.22 5.95 1.70
CA MET A 253 17.53 5.31 1.87
C MET A 253 18.13 4.81 0.55
N ILE A 254 17.34 4.76 -0.51
CA ILE A 254 17.76 4.39 -1.87
C ILE A 254 18.52 5.58 -2.48
N SER A 255 19.70 5.36 -3.04
CA SER A 255 20.47 6.40 -3.75
C SER A 255 21.03 5.86 -5.08
N PRO A 256 21.15 6.69 -6.12
CA PRO A 256 21.76 6.27 -7.40
C PRO A 256 23.21 5.78 -7.29
N GLU A 257 23.96 6.24 -6.27
CA GLU A 257 25.38 5.89 -6.09
C GLU A 257 25.60 4.63 -5.23
N GLN A 258 24.53 4.06 -4.66
CA GLN A 258 24.66 2.87 -3.82
C GLN A 258 24.82 1.60 -4.64
N ASN A 259 25.40 0.57 -4.01
CA ASN A 259 25.38 -0.77 -4.56
C ASN A 259 23.94 -1.23 -4.84
N PHE A 260 23.73 -1.85 -6.01
CA PHE A 260 22.40 -2.30 -6.45
C PHE A 260 21.69 -3.17 -5.41
N ALA A 261 22.38 -4.14 -4.79
CA ALA A 261 21.77 -5.04 -3.82
C ALA A 261 21.26 -4.29 -2.57
N VAL A 262 21.97 -3.23 -2.16
CA VAL A 262 21.57 -2.39 -1.01
C VAL A 262 20.39 -1.50 -1.39
N ALA A 263 20.41 -0.90 -2.59
CA ALA A 263 19.29 -0.11 -3.09
C ALA A 263 18.02 -0.95 -3.26
N ASP A 264 18.15 -2.16 -3.81
CA ASP A 264 17.04 -3.09 -4.02
C ASP A 264 16.48 -3.63 -2.70
N TYR A 265 17.34 -3.87 -1.69
CA TYR A 265 16.90 -4.19 -0.33
C TYR A 265 15.96 -3.09 0.23
N TRP A 266 16.36 -1.82 0.13
CA TRP A 266 15.52 -0.71 0.59
C TRP A 266 14.25 -0.55 -0.25
N ARG A 267 14.33 -0.82 -1.56
CA ARG A 267 13.15 -0.86 -2.45
C ARG A 267 12.13 -1.87 -1.96
N TRP A 268 12.54 -3.10 -1.62
CA TRP A 268 11.62 -4.11 -1.10
C TRP A 268 11.15 -3.82 0.33
N MET A 269 11.95 -3.14 1.15
CA MET A 269 11.49 -2.61 2.43
C MET A 269 10.35 -1.60 2.27
N VAL A 270 10.29 -0.89 1.14
CA VAL A 270 9.09 -0.15 0.75
C VAL A 270 8.06 -1.11 0.17
N VAL A 271 8.30 -1.70 -0.99
CA VAL A 271 7.26 -2.42 -1.76
C VAL A 271 6.62 -3.57 -0.97
N HIS A 272 7.42 -4.49 -0.44
CA HIS A 272 6.93 -5.69 0.25
C HIS A 272 6.43 -5.35 1.65
N MET A 273 7.27 -4.72 2.50
CA MET A 273 6.85 -4.48 3.90
C MET A 273 5.70 -3.47 4.01
N TRP A 274 5.71 -2.40 3.22
CA TRP A 274 4.63 -1.43 3.26
C TRP A 274 3.29 -2.06 2.84
N VAL A 275 3.26 -2.79 1.73
CA VAL A 275 2.01 -3.36 1.22
C VAL A 275 1.63 -4.61 2.03
N GLU A 276 2.50 -5.61 2.12
CA GLU A 276 2.15 -6.90 2.70
C GLU A 276 2.05 -6.85 4.24
N VAL A 277 2.96 -6.16 4.94
CA VAL A 277 2.91 -6.14 6.42
C VAL A 277 1.86 -5.17 6.94
N THR A 278 1.78 -3.96 6.37
CA THR A 278 0.99 -2.89 6.99
C THR A 278 -0.39 -2.74 6.38
N PHE A 279 -0.53 -2.91 5.06
CA PHE A 279 -1.80 -2.67 4.39
C PHE A 279 -2.78 -3.85 4.54
N GLU A 280 -2.31 -5.10 4.51
CA GLU A 280 -3.15 -6.28 4.80
C GLU A 280 -3.73 -6.23 6.22
N VAL A 281 -2.91 -5.83 7.19
CA VAL A 281 -3.36 -5.60 8.57
C VAL A 281 -4.38 -4.47 8.65
N PHE A 282 -4.10 -3.33 8.02
CA PHE A 282 -4.98 -2.17 7.99
C PHE A 282 -6.36 -2.49 7.41
N THR A 283 -6.41 -3.19 6.27
CA THR A 283 -7.67 -3.58 5.63
C THR A 283 -8.46 -4.59 6.46
N THR A 284 -7.78 -5.60 7.02
CA THR A 284 -8.41 -6.59 7.90
C THR A 284 -9.07 -5.92 9.10
N VAL A 285 -8.40 -4.95 9.73
CA VAL A 285 -8.93 -4.18 10.86
C VAL A 285 -10.13 -3.33 10.45
N ILE A 286 -10.04 -2.60 9.34
CA ILE A 286 -11.12 -1.71 8.88
C ILE A 286 -12.36 -2.53 8.50
N ILE A 287 -12.19 -3.57 7.69
CA ILE A 287 -13.30 -4.42 7.25
C ILE A 287 -13.93 -5.11 8.45
N GLY A 288 -13.12 -5.72 9.33
CA GLY A 288 -13.62 -6.33 10.54
C GLY A 288 -14.41 -5.34 11.41
N TYR A 289 -13.90 -4.11 11.55
CA TYR A 289 -14.61 -3.06 12.28
C TYR A 289 -15.92 -2.65 11.60
N MET A 290 -15.96 -2.53 10.27
CA MET A 290 -17.19 -2.26 9.52
C MET A 290 -18.23 -3.36 9.76
N LEU A 291 -17.84 -4.62 9.68
CA LEU A 291 -18.72 -5.76 9.93
C LEU A 291 -19.30 -5.71 11.36
N VAL A 292 -18.49 -5.37 12.36
CA VAL A 292 -18.94 -5.17 13.75
C VAL A 292 -19.92 -3.99 13.87
N GLN A 293 -19.65 -2.86 13.22
CA GLN A 293 -20.54 -1.70 13.26
C GLN A 293 -21.89 -1.95 12.58
N MET A 294 -21.91 -2.76 11.52
CA MET A 294 -23.14 -3.22 10.89
C MET A 294 -23.90 -4.27 11.72
N GLY A 295 -23.28 -4.74 12.80
CA GLY A 295 -23.79 -5.84 13.61
C GLY A 295 -23.67 -7.20 12.95
N LEU A 296 -23.06 -7.31 11.76
CA LEU A 296 -22.97 -8.58 11.03
C LEU A 296 -22.12 -9.62 11.77
N ILE A 297 -21.14 -9.17 12.55
CA ILE A 297 -20.30 -10.04 13.36
C ILE A 297 -20.15 -9.53 14.79
N SER A 298 -19.91 -10.44 15.72
CA SER A 298 -19.60 -10.06 17.10
C SER A 298 -18.22 -9.39 17.20
N ARG A 299 -18.09 -8.43 18.13
CA ARG A 299 -16.81 -7.77 18.44
C ARG A 299 -15.74 -8.80 18.82
N LYS A 300 -16.09 -9.79 19.64
CA LYS A 300 -15.17 -10.83 20.11
C LYS A 300 -14.58 -11.64 18.94
N MET A 301 -15.42 -12.07 17.99
CA MET A 301 -14.96 -12.80 16.81
C MET A 301 -14.02 -11.94 15.96
N CYS A 302 -14.42 -10.70 15.71
CA CYS A 302 -13.63 -9.75 14.93
C CYS A 302 -12.23 -9.53 15.55
N GLU A 303 -12.17 -9.26 16.86
CA GLU A 303 -10.91 -9.09 17.58
C GLU A 303 -10.05 -10.35 17.48
N ARG A 304 -10.60 -11.55 17.73
CA ARG A 304 -9.85 -12.83 17.62
C ARG A 304 -9.24 -13.03 16.22
N VAL A 305 -10.03 -12.85 15.16
CA VAL A 305 -9.58 -13.03 13.78
C VAL A 305 -8.52 -12.00 13.41
N ILE A 306 -8.73 -10.73 13.77
CA ILE A 306 -7.75 -9.66 13.55
C ILE A 306 -6.43 -9.98 14.25
N PHE A 307 -6.45 -10.40 15.51
CA PHE A 307 -5.23 -10.73 16.25
C PHE A 307 -4.48 -11.89 15.62
N LEU A 308 -5.18 -12.97 15.25
CA LEU A 308 -4.56 -14.10 14.56
C LEU A 308 -3.94 -13.66 13.23
N ALA A 309 -4.68 -12.89 12.42
CA ALA A 309 -4.19 -12.38 11.15
C ALA A 309 -2.94 -11.50 11.32
N VAL A 310 -2.98 -10.52 12.24
CA VAL A 310 -1.84 -9.63 12.53
C VAL A 310 -0.60 -10.42 12.94
N MET A 311 -0.75 -11.41 13.84
CA MET A 311 0.39 -12.22 14.28
C MET A 311 0.97 -13.03 13.11
N LEU A 312 0.11 -13.65 12.29
CA LEU A 312 0.56 -14.41 11.13
C LEU A 312 1.27 -13.50 10.11
N PHE A 313 0.65 -12.39 9.71
CA PHE A 313 1.23 -11.44 8.76
C PHE A 313 2.56 -10.86 9.25
N LEU A 314 2.66 -10.48 10.53
CA LEU A 314 3.91 -9.95 11.06
C LEU A 314 5.05 -10.97 10.98
N VAL A 315 4.79 -12.25 11.28
CA VAL A 315 5.80 -13.30 11.19
C VAL A 315 6.13 -13.61 9.73
N THR A 316 5.11 -13.86 8.91
CA THR A 316 5.30 -14.34 7.54
C THR A 316 5.83 -13.25 6.62
N ALA A 317 5.32 -12.02 6.68
CA ALA A 317 5.74 -10.96 5.76
C ALA A 317 7.10 -10.35 6.18
N THR A 318 7.40 -10.24 7.48
CA THR A 318 8.73 -9.74 7.92
C THR A 318 9.87 -10.67 7.50
N LEU A 319 9.66 -11.99 7.57
CA LEU A 319 10.64 -12.96 7.08
C LEU A 319 10.56 -13.14 5.55
N GLY A 320 9.34 -13.08 5.03
CA GLY A 320 8.95 -13.32 3.65
C GLY A 320 9.58 -12.35 2.65
N ILE A 321 9.88 -11.11 3.08
CA ILE A 321 10.61 -10.15 2.24
C ILE A 321 11.88 -10.75 1.60
N SER A 322 12.50 -11.72 2.29
CA SER A 322 13.70 -12.40 1.82
C SER A 322 13.54 -13.15 0.50
N HIS A 323 12.31 -13.49 0.08
CA HIS A 323 12.09 -14.11 -1.23
C HIS A 323 12.46 -13.18 -2.40
N ASN A 324 12.46 -11.87 -2.16
CA ASN A 324 12.87 -10.89 -3.16
C ASN A 324 14.39 -10.81 -3.30
N PHE A 325 15.13 -11.44 -2.39
CA PHE A 325 16.57 -11.34 -2.31
C PHE A 325 17.31 -12.55 -2.87
N TYR A 326 16.59 -13.58 -3.35
CA TYR A 326 17.18 -14.84 -3.79
C TYR A 326 18.30 -14.69 -4.82
N TRP A 327 18.22 -13.68 -5.69
CA TRP A 327 19.13 -13.55 -6.82
C TRP A 327 19.79 -12.17 -6.95
N ILE A 328 19.62 -11.27 -5.98
CA ILE A 328 20.10 -9.87 -6.07
C ILE A 328 21.52 -9.67 -5.54
N ALA A 329 22.32 -10.74 -5.45
CA ALA A 329 23.67 -10.76 -4.88
C ALA A 329 23.75 -10.68 -3.34
N LYS A 330 22.69 -11.09 -2.63
CA LYS A 330 22.72 -11.33 -1.18
C LYS A 330 23.24 -12.75 -0.88
N PRO A 331 24.06 -12.95 0.18
CA PRO A 331 24.50 -14.27 0.62
C PRO A 331 23.36 -15.25 0.85
#